data_AF-A0A397BBJ2-F1
#
_entry.id   AF-A0A397BBJ2-F1
#
_cell.length_a   1.000
_cell.length_b   1.000
_cell.length_c   1.000
_cell.angle_alpha   90.00
_cell.angle_beta   90.00
_cell.angle_gamma   90.00
#
_symmetry.space_group_name_H-M   'P 1'
#
loop_
_entity.id
_entity.type
_entity.pdbx_description
1 polymer ?
#
loop_
_entity_poly.entity_id
_entity_poly.type
_entity_poly.pdbx_seq_one_letter_code
_entity_poly.pdbx_strand_id
1 'polypeptide(L)'
;AIKNVGGINMTLVGRVPVAVPITPTKLYAPNLVIRNVNFIWKAGSRAFILTREQEGKRCESGDAGRRVKEQYIMQSYSQQVDNSLNLTCLPSLASRLGKLPPGWSYEAKRLNKDVNVTTPILVGGKATVGVVIQDEFQNTYTYLGNVDRYLLALNQTKPN
;
A
#
# COMPACT_ATOMS: atom_id res chain seq x y z
N ALA A 1 23.22 12.77 23.69
CA ALA A 1 22.31 12.93 24.83
C ALA A 1 21.22 11.87 24.75
N ILE A 2 21.00 11.13 25.85
CA ILE A 2 19.89 10.18 25.96
C ILE A 2 18.61 11.00 26.09
N LYS A 3 17.60 10.74 25.25
CA LYS A 3 16.27 11.35 25.34
C LYS A 3 15.25 10.28 25.69
N ASN A 4 14.38 10.58 26.64
CA ASN A 4 13.25 9.72 26.94
C ASN A 4 12.08 10.08 26.00
N VAL A 5 11.61 9.10 25.21
CA VAL A 5 10.44 9.26 24.34
C VAL A 5 9.48 8.11 24.62
N GLY A 6 8.30 8.42 25.19
CA GLY A 6 7.30 7.40 25.52
C GLY A 6 7.78 6.35 26.52
N GLY A 7 8.68 6.71 27.45
CA GLY A 7 9.26 5.77 28.43
C GLY A 7 10.48 5.01 27.93
N ILE A 8 10.87 5.16 26.66
CA ILE A 8 12.05 4.51 26.08
C ILE A 8 13.22 5.48 26.09
N ASN A 9 14.32 5.06 26.72
CA ASN A 9 15.59 5.78 26.65
C ASN A 9 16.22 5.59 25.27
N MET A 10 16.19 6.63 24.46
CA MET A 10 16.76 6.63 23.11
C MET A 10 18.11 7.34 23.10
N THR A 11 19.11 6.72 22.49
CA THR A 11 20.41 7.34 22.20
C THR A 11 20.47 7.68 20.72
N LEU A 12 20.90 8.90 20.39
CA LEU A 12 21.13 9.30 19.00
C LEU A 12 22.30 8.50 18.42
N VAL A 13 22.01 7.54 17.54
CA VAL A 13 23.01 6.69 16.85
C VAL A 13 23.40 7.21 15.46
N GLY A 14 22.63 8.16 14.91
CA GLY A 14 22.88 8.75 13.61
C GLY A 14 21.81 9.75 13.22
N ARG A 15 22.12 10.65 12.29
CA ARG A 15 21.13 11.55 11.68
C ARG A 15 20.87 11.07 10.26
N VAL A 16 19.66 10.60 10.02
CA VAL A 16 19.17 10.34 8.68
C VAL A 16 18.29 11.52 8.31
N PRO A 17 18.58 12.28 7.24
CA PRO A 17 17.63 13.24 6.70
C PRO A 17 16.40 12.46 6.25
N VAL A 18 15.36 12.49 7.06
CA VAL A 18 14.07 11.90 6.70
C VAL A 18 13.38 12.95 5.85
N ALA A 19 13.19 12.67 4.56
CA ALA A 19 12.23 13.42 3.77
C ALA A 19 10.88 13.31 4.51
N VAL A 20 10.31 14.45 4.90
CA VAL A 20 9.03 14.56 5.61
C VAL A 20 8.05 13.54 5.01
N PRO A 21 7.31 12.76 5.82
CA PRO A 21 6.38 11.77 5.28
C PRO A 21 5.48 12.48 4.27
N ILE A 22 5.61 12.06 3.02
CA ILE A 22 4.81 12.56 1.91
C ILE A 22 3.38 12.15 2.24
N THR A 23 2.59 13.07 2.77
CA THR A 23 1.14 12.90 2.80
C THR A 23 0.73 12.72 1.34
N PRO A 24 0.24 11.53 0.93
CA PRO A 24 -0.24 11.36 -0.43
C PRO A 24 -1.32 12.41 -0.67
N THR A 25 -1.13 13.15 -1.75
CA THR A 25 -1.97 14.29 -2.10
C THR A 25 -3.39 13.90 -2.50
N LYS A 26 -3.66 12.58 -2.67
CA LYS A 26 -4.96 12.02 -3.03
C LYS A 26 -5.21 10.68 -2.33
N LEU A 27 -6.39 10.56 -1.72
CA LEU A 27 -6.89 9.31 -1.14
C LEU A 27 -7.21 8.30 -2.25
N TYR A 28 -7.01 7.01 -1.99
CA TYR A 28 -7.28 5.93 -2.94
C TYR A 28 -6.57 6.07 -4.29
N ALA A 29 -5.45 6.80 -4.30
CA ALA A 29 -4.62 7.01 -5.48
C ALA A 29 -3.24 6.36 -5.27
N PRO A 30 -2.75 5.55 -6.23
CA PRO A 30 -1.40 5.01 -6.19
C PRO A 30 -0.34 6.11 -6.08
N ASN A 31 0.52 5.98 -5.08
CA ASN A 31 1.70 6.81 -4.88
C ASN A 31 2.97 5.96 -5.01
N LEU A 32 3.94 6.44 -5.78
CA LEU A 32 5.23 5.79 -5.96
C LEU A 32 6.18 6.26 -4.87
N VAL A 33 6.72 5.30 -4.12
CA VAL A 33 7.66 5.58 -3.03
C VAL A 33 8.98 4.86 -3.29
N ILE A 34 10.08 5.58 -3.07
CA ILE A 34 11.41 4.98 -3.12
C ILE A 34 11.65 4.23 -1.81
N ARG A 35 11.71 2.90 -1.88
CA ARG A 35 11.92 2.03 -0.72
C ARG A 35 12.41 0.66 -1.14
N ASN A 36 13.13 -0.02 -0.24
CA ASN A 36 13.45 -1.43 -0.35
C ASN A 36 12.70 -2.19 0.74
N VAL A 37 11.78 -3.08 0.37
CA VAL A 37 11.03 -3.88 1.33
C VAL A 37 11.01 -5.34 0.93
N ASN A 38 11.16 -6.21 1.93
CA ASN A 38 10.86 -7.63 1.87
C ASN A 38 10.17 -7.99 3.17
N PHE A 39 8.85 -8.17 3.13
CA PHE A 39 8.09 -8.65 4.28
C PHE A 39 7.12 -9.76 3.89
N ILE A 40 6.89 -10.65 4.84
CA ILE A 40 6.07 -11.84 4.66
C ILE A 40 4.90 -11.75 5.63
N TRP A 41 3.69 -11.75 5.09
CA TRP A 41 2.50 -12.05 5.86
C TRP A 41 2.32 -13.55 5.89
N LYS A 42 2.35 -14.15 7.08
CA LYS A 42 2.26 -15.60 7.23
C LYS A 42 0.85 -16.11 6.97
N ALA A 43 0.76 -17.33 6.44
CA ALA A 43 -0.48 -18.08 6.43
C ALA A 43 -1.09 -18.11 7.84
N GLY A 44 -2.41 -17.96 7.91
CA GLY A 44 -3.13 -17.83 9.16
C GLY A 44 -3.17 -16.41 9.73
N SER A 45 -2.36 -15.45 9.27
CA SER A 45 -2.48 -14.05 9.71
C SER A 45 -3.78 -13.42 9.20
N ARG A 46 -4.35 -12.52 10.00
CA ARG A 46 -5.47 -11.67 9.56
C ARG A 46 -4.91 -10.49 8.78
N ALA A 47 -5.27 -10.39 7.50
CA ALA A 47 -4.88 -9.32 6.60
C ALA A 47 -6.08 -8.44 6.25
N PHE A 48 -5.79 -7.18 5.98
CA PHE A 48 -6.77 -6.17 5.58
C PHE A 48 -6.39 -5.68 4.19
N ILE A 49 -7.30 -5.84 3.23
CA ILE A 49 -6.99 -5.72 1.80
C ILE A 49 -7.95 -4.74 1.16
N LEU A 50 -7.39 -3.75 0.47
CA LEU A 50 -8.10 -2.97 -0.53
C LEU A 50 -7.94 -3.61 -1.90
N THR A 51 -9.04 -3.75 -2.61
CA THR A 51 -9.07 -4.25 -3.98
C THR A 51 -9.64 -3.16 -4.87
N ARG A 52 -8.96 -2.87 -5.98
CA ARG A 52 -9.45 -2.02 -7.05
C ARG A 52 -9.71 -2.87 -8.29
N GLU A 53 -10.93 -2.89 -8.76
CA GLU A 53 -11.34 -3.53 -10.01
C GLU A 53 -11.67 -2.46 -11.05
N GLN A 54 -11.02 -2.54 -12.20
CA GLN A 54 -11.23 -1.62 -13.32
C GLN A 54 -11.39 -2.40 -14.61
N GLU A 55 -12.13 -1.83 -15.54
CA GLU A 55 -12.14 -2.32 -16.91
C GLU A 55 -10.78 -2.01 -17.55
N GLY A 56 -10.09 -3.04 -18.05
CA GLY A 56 -8.82 -2.84 -18.74
C GLY A 56 -9.03 -2.12 -20.06
N LYS A 57 -8.04 -1.35 -20.49
CA LYS A 57 -8.03 -0.81 -21.86
C LYS A 57 -8.13 -1.98 -22.85
N ARG A 58 -9.05 -1.87 -23.81
CA ARG A 58 -9.17 -2.81 -24.93
C ARG A 58 -7.83 -2.85 -25.66
N CYS A 59 -7.16 -3.99 -25.65
CA CYS A 59 -6.04 -4.19 -26.57
C CYS A 59 -6.63 -4.25 -27.99
N GLU A 60 -6.00 -3.58 -28.96
CA GLU A 60 -6.45 -3.58 -30.37
C GLU A 60 -6.58 -5.01 -30.95
N SER A 61 -5.92 -5.98 -30.32
CA SER A 61 -6.03 -7.41 -30.58
C SER A 61 -7.26 -8.06 -29.93
N GLY A 62 -8.48 -7.59 -30.22
CA GLY A 62 -9.74 -8.35 -30.10
C GLY A 62 -10.15 -8.96 -28.74
N ASP A 63 -9.35 -8.88 -27.69
CA ASP A 63 -9.59 -9.53 -26.41
C ASP A 63 -10.62 -8.71 -25.63
N ALA A 64 -11.77 -9.32 -25.33
CA ALA A 64 -12.86 -8.67 -24.60
C ALA A 64 -12.34 -8.04 -23.30
N GLY A 65 -12.75 -6.80 -23.01
CA GLY A 65 -12.23 -5.94 -21.95
C GLY A 65 -11.83 -6.68 -20.68
N ARG A 66 -10.52 -6.95 -20.53
CA ARG A 66 -10.00 -7.71 -19.41
C ARG A 66 -10.15 -6.88 -18.13
N ARG A 67 -10.99 -7.32 -17.19
CA ARG A 67 -11.04 -6.69 -15.85
C ARG A 67 -9.67 -6.82 -15.18
N VAL A 68 -9.06 -5.70 -14.83
CA VAL A 68 -7.80 -5.64 -14.08
C VAL A 68 -8.13 -5.52 -12.61
N LYS A 69 -7.60 -6.44 -11.80
CA LYS A 69 -7.76 -6.48 -10.35
C LYS A 69 -6.42 -6.16 -9.69
N GLU A 70 -6.38 -5.04 -8.98
CA GLU A 70 -5.24 -4.60 -8.17
C GLU A 70 -5.56 -4.84 -6.69
N GLN A 71 -4.62 -5.38 -5.93
CA GLN A 71 -4.79 -5.61 -4.50
C GLN A 71 -3.69 -4.93 -3.71
N TYR A 72 -4.08 -4.36 -2.57
CA TYR A 72 -3.21 -3.62 -1.67
C TYR A 72 -3.43 -4.14 -0.24
N ILE A 73 -2.39 -4.58 0.44
CA ILE A 73 -2.45 -5.05 1.83
C ILE A 73 -2.11 -3.93 2.79
N MET A 74 -2.85 -3.80 3.89
CA MET A 74 -2.60 -2.79 4.91
C MET A 74 -1.24 -3.04 5.56
N GLN A 75 -0.35 -2.06 5.48
CA GLN A 75 0.96 -2.07 6.13
C GLN A 75 0.86 -1.50 7.54
N SER A 76 0.06 -0.46 7.71
CA SER A 76 -0.12 0.22 9.00
C SER A 76 -1.49 0.88 9.06
N TYR A 77 -2.16 0.73 10.20
CA TYR A 77 -3.30 1.58 10.54
C TYR A 77 -2.80 2.85 11.24
N SER A 78 -3.51 3.96 11.07
CA SER A 78 -3.17 5.26 11.67
C SER A 78 -4.26 5.69 12.65
N GLN A 79 -3.83 6.35 13.73
CA GLN A 79 -4.73 6.96 14.71
C GLN A 79 -4.83 8.48 14.52
N GLN A 80 -4.18 9.05 13.51
CA GLN A 80 -4.10 10.51 13.33
C GLN A 80 -5.47 11.16 13.06
N VAL A 81 -6.37 10.45 12.37
CA VAL A 81 -7.73 10.93 12.07
C VAL A 81 -8.74 10.44 13.11
N ASP A 82 -8.57 9.20 13.57
CA ASP A 82 -9.39 8.61 14.63
C ASP A 82 -8.50 7.92 15.67
N ASN A 83 -8.35 8.56 16.82
CA ASN A 83 -7.58 8.05 17.95
C ASN A 83 -8.16 6.75 18.54
N SER A 84 -9.43 6.45 18.30
CA SER A 84 -10.08 5.21 18.77
C SER A 84 -9.83 4.01 17.85
N LEU A 85 -9.33 4.24 16.63
CA LEU A 85 -9.03 3.17 15.68
C LEU A 85 -7.98 2.23 16.26
N ASN A 86 -8.30 0.94 16.27
CA ASN A 86 -7.40 -0.10 16.75
C ASN A 86 -7.58 -1.38 15.94
N LEU A 87 -6.67 -2.34 16.15
CA LEU A 87 -6.62 -3.61 15.42
C LEU A 87 -7.94 -4.41 15.46
N THR A 88 -8.71 -4.32 16.54
CA THR A 88 -9.99 -5.04 16.67
C THR A 88 -11.11 -4.42 15.84
N CYS A 89 -11.00 -3.13 15.51
CA CYS A 89 -11.96 -2.41 14.66
C CYS A 89 -11.72 -2.65 13.17
N LEU A 90 -10.51 -3.06 12.76
CA LEU A 90 -10.14 -3.20 11.36
C LEU A 90 -11.04 -4.19 10.58
N PRO A 91 -11.48 -5.34 11.13
CA PRO A 91 -12.42 -6.21 10.43
C PRO A 91 -13.72 -5.53 9.97
N SER A 92 -14.20 -4.56 10.75
CA SER A 92 -15.39 -3.76 10.44
C SER A 92 -15.05 -2.41 9.78
N LEU A 93 -13.80 -2.18 9.37
CA LEU A 93 -13.40 -0.88 8.81
C LEU A 93 -14.22 -0.52 7.56
N ALA A 94 -14.62 -1.50 6.75
CA ALA A 94 -15.46 -1.27 5.56
C ALA A 94 -16.70 -0.42 5.83
N SER A 95 -17.39 -0.61 6.97
CA SER A 95 -18.59 0.15 7.30
C SER A 95 -18.29 1.58 7.78
N ARG A 96 -17.03 1.84 8.13
CA ARG A 96 -16.55 3.14 8.59
C ARG A 96 -15.92 3.96 7.48
N LEU A 97 -15.49 3.30 6.39
CA LEU A 97 -15.01 3.99 5.21
C LEU A 97 -16.20 4.72 4.57
N GLY A 98 -16.22 6.05 4.65
CA GLY A 98 -17.42 6.86 4.45
C GLY A 98 -18.04 6.67 3.06
N LYS A 99 -17.20 6.45 2.03
CA LYS A 99 -17.58 5.95 0.72
C LYS A 99 -16.34 5.55 -0.07
N LEU A 100 -16.14 4.24 -0.28
CA LEU A 100 -15.12 3.77 -1.20
C LEU A 100 -15.40 4.29 -2.62
N PRO A 101 -14.38 4.75 -3.39
CA PRO A 101 -14.60 5.15 -4.77
C PRO A 101 -15.09 3.97 -5.63
N PRO A 102 -15.75 4.23 -6.77
CA PRO A 102 -16.22 3.16 -7.66
C PRO A 102 -15.11 2.18 -8.04
N GLY A 103 -15.42 0.89 -8.01
CA GLY A 103 -14.45 -0.18 -8.27
C GLY A 103 -13.56 -0.56 -7.08
N TRP A 104 -13.64 0.15 -5.95
CA TRP A 104 -12.91 -0.21 -4.75
C TRP A 104 -13.74 -1.06 -3.79
N SER A 105 -13.10 -2.04 -3.17
CA SER A 105 -13.67 -2.83 -2.06
C SER A 105 -12.62 -3.05 -0.97
N TYR A 106 -13.10 -3.18 0.26
CA TYR A 106 -12.29 -3.52 1.43
C TYR A 106 -12.70 -4.90 1.93
N GLU A 107 -11.71 -5.72 2.28
CA GLU A 107 -11.93 -7.04 2.88
C GLU A 107 -10.95 -7.27 4.03
N ALA A 108 -11.45 -7.79 5.14
CA ALA A 108 -10.63 -8.39 6.18
C ALA A 108 -10.70 -9.91 6.06
N LYS A 109 -9.56 -10.58 5.86
CA LYS A 109 -9.54 -12.03 5.69
C LYS A 109 -8.37 -12.71 6.38
N ARG A 110 -8.53 -13.98 6.71
CA ARG A 110 -7.43 -14.83 7.14
C ARG A 110 -6.70 -15.36 5.90
N LEU A 111 -5.38 -15.19 5.86
CA LEU A 111 -4.57 -15.67 4.74
C LEU A 111 -4.48 -17.20 4.76
N ASN A 112 -4.68 -17.83 3.60
CA ASN A 112 -4.52 -19.27 3.43
C ASN A 112 -3.09 -19.68 3.06
N LYS A 113 -2.28 -18.74 2.59
CA LYS A 113 -0.88 -18.92 2.22
C LYS A 113 -0.06 -17.70 2.60
N ASP A 114 1.25 -17.87 2.67
CA ASP A 114 2.17 -16.76 2.84
C ASP A 114 2.00 -15.75 1.68
N VAL A 115 1.98 -14.46 2.02
CA VAL A 115 1.97 -13.36 1.06
C VAL A 115 3.27 -12.58 1.23
N ASN A 116 4.12 -12.68 0.22
CA ASN A 116 5.38 -11.94 0.16
C ASN A 116 5.15 -10.62 -0.53
N VAL A 117 5.63 -9.56 0.08
CA VAL A 117 5.63 -8.23 -0.51
C VAL A 117 7.06 -7.78 -0.66
N THR A 118 7.48 -7.69 -1.91
CA THR A 118 8.83 -7.33 -2.30
C THR A 118 8.78 -6.17 -3.27
N THR A 119 9.63 -5.18 -3.07
CA THR A 119 9.97 -4.25 -4.15
C THR A 119 10.83 -4.97 -5.20
N PRO A 120 10.82 -4.52 -6.47
CA PRO A 120 11.67 -5.09 -7.51
C PRO A 120 13.13 -5.19 -7.08
N ILE A 121 13.87 -6.17 -7.59
CA ILE A 121 15.28 -6.36 -7.25
C ILE A 121 16.12 -5.18 -7.78
N LEU A 122 17.22 -4.88 -7.09
CA LEU A 122 18.18 -3.84 -7.48
C LEU A 122 18.71 -4.11 -8.90
N VAL A 123 18.41 -3.23 -9.86
CA VAL A 123 19.15 -3.16 -11.12
C VAL A 123 20.07 -1.94 -11.05
N GLY A 124 21.38 -2.17 -10.92
CA GLY A 124 22.40 -1.11 -11.01
C GLY A 124 22.51 -0.15 -9.81
N GLY A 125 22.15 -0.59 -8.59
CA GLY A 125 22.40 0.20 -7.36
C GLY A 125 21.47 1.39 -7.11
N LYS A 126 20.39 1.54 -7.89
CA LYS A 126 19.36 2.57 -7.67
C LYS A 126 18.27 2.06 -6.71
N ALA A 127 17.75 2.96 -5.88
CA ALA A 127 16.72 2.64 -4.92
C ALA A 127 15.42 2.19 -5.61
N THR A 128 14.79 1.15 -5.07
CA THR A 128 13.66 0.45 -5.68
C THR A 128 12.35 1.19 -5.45
N VAL A 129 11.37 0.98 -6.34
CA VAL A 129 10.06 1.65 -6.26
C VAL A 129 9.05 0.69 -5.66
N GLY A 130 8.24 1.19 -4.72
CA GLY A 130 7.03 0.53 -4.24
C GLY A 130 5.80 1.37 -4.57
N VAL A 131 4.63 0.72 -4.61
CA VAL A 131 3.35 1.39 -4.80
C VAL A 131 2.56 1.31 -3.50
N VAL A 132 2.17 2.48 -2.98
CA VAL A 132 1.37 2.60 -1.76
C VAL A 132 0.12 3.44 -2.02
N ILE A 133 -0.93 3.21 -1.23
CA ILE A 133 -2.15 4.02 -1.21
C ILE A 133 -2.50 4.38 0.23
N GLN A 134 -3.30 5.42 0.40
CA GLN A 134 -3.90 5.77 1.69
C GLN A 134 -5.41 5.93 1.60
N ASP A 135 -6.09 5.59 2.69
CA ASP A 135 -7.52 5.86 2.90
C ASP A 135 -7.73 7.15 3.73
N GLU A 136 -8.98 7.53 3.95
CA GLU A 136 -9.36 8.73 4.69
C GLU A 136 -8.94 8.72 6.16
N PHE A 137 -8.64 7.55 6.74
CA PHE A 137 -8.11 7.43 8.09
C PHE A 137 -6.58 7.51 8.11
N GLN A 138 -5.94 7.76 6.97
CA GLN A 138 -4.49 7.74 6.77
C GLN A 138 -3.85 6.36 7.03
N ASN A 139 -4.64 5.28 6.94
CA ASN A 139 -4.07 3.94 6.91
C ASN A 139 -3.30 3.77 5.61
N THR A 140 -2.14 3.12 5.67
CA THR A 140 -1.28 2.92 4.50
C THR A 140 -1.34 1.47 4.05
N TYR A 141 -1.54 1.28 2.75
CA TYR A 141 -1.60 -0.03 2.10
C TYR A 141 -0.52 -0.13 1.03
N THR A 142 0.05 -1.32 0.88
CA THR A 142 1.08 -1.63 -0.10
C THR A 142 0.52 -2.54 -1.19
N TYR A 143 0.84 -2.25 -2.45
CA TYR A 143 0.49 -3.08 -3.59
C TYR A 143 1.08 -4.50 -3.50
N LEU A 144 0.24 -5.50 -3.77
CA LEU A 144 0.59 -6.93 -3.75
C LEU A 144 1.01 -7.49 -5.11
N GLY A 145 0.83 -6.73 -6.20
CA GLY A 145 1.14 -7.19 -7.55
C GLY A 145 2.61 -7.01 -7.92
N ASN A 146 2.94 -7.40 -9.15
CA ASN A 146 4.26 -7.18 -9.71
C ASN A 146 4.44 -5.68 -10.03
N VAL A 147 5.32 -5.02 -9.26
CA VAL A 147 5.57 -3.58 -9.40
C VAL A 147 6.22 -3.24 -10.76
N ASP A 148 7.07 -4.11 -11.32
CA ASP A 148 7.67 -3.87 -12.64
C ASP A 148 6.60 -3.80 -13.73
N ARG A 149 5.65 -4.75 -13.73
CA ARG A 149 4.50 -4.73 -14.65
C ARG A 149 3.63 -3.51 -14.44
N TYR A 150 3.44 -3.08 -13.20
CA TYR A 150 2.69 -1.87 -12.87
C TYR A 150 3.35 -0.62 -13.47
N LEU A 151 4.67 -0.47 -13.32
CA LEU A 151 5.43 0.65 -13.87
C LEU A 151 5.47 0.64 -15.41
N LEU A 152 5.59 -0.53 -16.04
CA LEU A 152 5.52 -0.67 -17.50
C LEU A 152 4.16 -0.19 -18.04
N ALA A 153 3.06 -0.60 -17.40
CA ALA A 153 1.72 -0.17 -17.79
C ALA A 153 1.54 1.35 -17.65
N LEU A 154 2.09 1.97 -16.59
CA LEU A 154 2.06 3.43 -16.43
C LEU A 154 2.81 4.16 -17.55
N ASN A 155 4.00 3.70 -17.92
CA ASN A 155 4.80 4.34 -18.96
C ASN A 155 4.16 4.26 -20.35
N GLN A 156 3.41 3.19 -20.64
CA GLN A 156 2.65 3.05 -21.90
C GLN A 156 1.44 3.99 -22.00
N THR A 157 1.02 4.63 -20.89
CA THR A 157 -0.17 5.49 -20.86
C THR A 157 0.12 6.99 -20.94
N LYS A 158 1.38 7.40 -20.93
CA LYS A 158 1.76 8.80 -21.19
C LYS A 158 1.76 9.05 -22.71
N PRO A 159 0.98 10.00 -23.24
CA PRO A 159 1.15 10.42 -24.63
C PRO A 159 2.52 11.06 -24.80
N ASN A 160 3.17 10.80 -25.96
CA ASN A 160 4.36 11.52 -26.41
C ASN A 160 4.05 13.01 -26.61
#